data_AF-A0A961TH55-F1
#
_entry.id   AF-A0A961TH55-F1
#
_cell.length_a   1.000
_cell.length_b   1.000
_cell.length_c   1.000
_cell.angle_alpha   90.00
_cell.angle_beta   90.00
_cell.angle_gamma   90.00
#
_symmetry.space_group_name_H-M   'P 1'
#
loop_
_entity.id
_entity.type
_entity.pdbx_description
1 polymer ?
#
loop_
_entity_poly.entity_id
_entity_poly.type
_entity_poly.pdbx_seq_one_letter_code
_entity_poly.pdbx_strand_id
1 'polypeptide(L)'
;AIRSGNVTACHDISGGGMAVALAEMCMAGSIGASCMLGDGDQHAILFGEDQSRYLLAVKPDYATLFAANAEGSGVSFRQLGEFGADRLEIGTAISISVRQLREAHESWFPDFMDGGTGMSQAAE
;
A
#
# COMPACT_ATOMS: atom_id res chain seq x y z
N ALA A 1 -7.88 -15.03 11.70
CA ALA A 1 -7.25 -13.70 11.78
C ALA A 1 -8.26 -12.55 11.62
N ILE A 2 -9.04 -12.49 10.51
CA ILE A 2 -10.07 -11.44 10.31
C ILE A 2 -11.23 -11.60 11.31
N ARG A 3 -11.86 -12.77 11.38
CA ARG A 3 -13.00 -13.02 12.30
C ARG A 3 -12.67 -12.81 13.78
N SER A 4 -11.39 -12.90 14.13
CA SER A 4 -10.89 -12.67 15.50
C SER A 4 -10.49 -11.22 15.75
N GLY A 5 -10.60 -10.32 14.76
CA GLY A 5 -10.28 -8.89 14.89
C GLY A 5 -8.77 -8.58 15.04
N ASN A 6 -7.90 -9.50 14.63
CA ASN A 6 -6.44 -9.34 14.71
C ASN A 6 -5.87 -8.66 13.47
N VAL A 7 -6.55 -8.82 12.34
CA VAL A 7 -6.32 -8.06 11.10
C VAL A 7 -7.29 -6.88 11.10
N THR A 8 -6.76 -5.68 10.91
CA THR A 8 -7.50 -4.41 10.96
C THR A 8 -7.84 -3.89 9.57
N ALA A 9 -7.04 -4.26 8.56
CA ALA A 9 -7.32 -3.99 7.15
C ALA A 9 -6.75 -5.12 6.29
N CYS A 10 -7.38 -5.36 5.13
CA CYS A 10 -6.95 -6.32 4.12
C CYS A 10 -7.22 -5.70 2.75
N HIS A 11 -6.24 -5.77 1.85
CA HIS A 11 -6.36 -5.27 0.48
C HIS A 11 -5.77 -6.26 -0.49
N ASP A 12 -6.44 -6.56 -1.59
CA ASP A 12 -5.86 -7.38 -2.66
C ASP A 12 -4.80 -6.60 -3.43
N ILE A 13 -3.85 -7.31 -4.03
CA ILE A 13 -2.91 -6.75 -5.00
C ILE A 13 -3.45 -7.08 -6.39
N SER A 14 -4.05 -6.09 -7.04
CA SER A 14 -4.63 -6.21 -8.39
C SER A 14 -4.03 -5.18 -9.33
N GLY A 15 -4.86 -4.35 -9.97
CA GLY A 15 -4.41 -3.35 -10.95
C GLY A 15 -3.47 -2.34 -10.31
N GLY A 16 -2.32 -2.08 -10.94
CA GLY A 16 -1.29 -1.17 -10.42
C GLY A 16 -0.35 -1.76 -9.38
N GLY A 17 -0.58 -3.01 -8.94
CA GLY A 17 0.36 -3.75 -8.09
C GLY A 17 0.40 -3.31 -6.62
N MET A 18 1.43 -3.78 -5.92
CA MET A 18 1.57 -3.62 -4.47
C MET A 18 1.70 -2.16 -4.04
N ALA A 19 2.37 -1.32 -4.84
CA ALA A 19 2.55 0.10 -4.53
C ALA A 19 1.21 0.84 -4.49
N VAL A 20 0.32 0.57 -5.46
CA VAL A 20 -1.01 1.17 -5.52
C VAL A 20 -1.89 0.66 -4.37
N ALA A 21 -1.89 -0.65 -4.12
CA ALA A 21 -2.63 -1.22 -2.99
C ALA A 21 -2.19 -0.63 -1.63
N LEU A 22 -0.87 -0.42 -1.41
CA LEU A 22 -0.38 0.26 -0.20
C LEU A 22 -0.84 1.71 -0.14
N ALA A 23 -0.82 2.44 -1.26
CA ALA A 23 -1.30 3.82 -1.34
C ALA A 23 -2.80 3.90 -1.00
N GLU A 24 -3.62 3.01 -1.54
CA GLU A 24 -5.05 2.93 -1.25
C GLU A 24 -5.32 2.63 0.22
N MET A 25 -4.57 1.70 0.82
CA MET A 25 -4.65 1.42 2.27
C MET A 25 -4.27 2.65 3.10
N CYS A 26 -3.19 3.37 2.75
CA CYS A 26 -2.76 4.57 3.45
C CYS A 26 -3.79 5.70 3.35
N MET A 27 -4.37 5.90 2.16
CA MET A 27 -5.46 6.85 1.97
C MET A 27 -6.66 6.45 2.81
N ALA A 28 -7.18 5.24 2.67
CA ALA A 28 -8.35 4.77 3.41
C ALA A 28 -8.19 4.89 4.93
N GLY A 29 -6.99 4.62 5.46
CA GLY A 29 -6.67 4.76 6.88
C GLY A 29 -6.28 6.16 7.34
N SER A 30 -6.05 7.10 6.41
CA SER A 30 -5.47 8.42 6.68
C SER A 30 -4.19 8.35 7.53
N ILE A 31 -3.35 7.36 7.24
CA ILE A 31 -2.11 7.04 7.96
C ILE A 31 -1.05 6.61 6.95
N GLY A 32 0.20 7.00 7.17
CA GLY A 32 1.32 6.55 6.36
C GLY A 32 1.71 5.09 6.61
N ALA A 33 2.75 4.65 5.92
CA ALA A 33 3.40 3.36 6.16
C ALA A 33 4.87 3.42 5.79
N SER A 34 5.72 2.74 6.56
CA SER A 34 7.12 2.52 6.23
C SER A 34 7.31 1.05 5.90
N CYS A 35 7.69 0.75 4.66
CA CYS A 35 7.84 -0.59 4.13
C CYS A 35 9.24 -0.77 3.52
N MET A 36 9.81 -1.96 3.72
CA MET A 36 11.06 -2.37 3.08
C MET A 36 10.76 -3.35 1.94
N LEU A 37 11.41 -3.12 0.80
CA LEU A 37 11.44 -4.11 -0.27
C LEU A 37 12.48 -5.16 0.08
N GLY A 38 12.16 -6.42 -0.22
CA GLY A 38 13.18 -7.46 -0.28
C GLY A 38 14.06 -7.31 -1.52
N ASP A 39 14.98 -8.24 -1.68
CA ASP A 39 15.86 -8.29 -2.85
C ASP A 39 15.08 -8.57 -4.15
N GLY A 40 15.57 -8.03 -5.26
CA GLY A 40 15.02 -8.26 -6.60
C GLY A 40 14.78 -6.98 -7.38
N ASP A 41 14.13 -7.13 -8.54
CA ASP A 41 13.71 -6.00 -9.36
C ASP A 41 12.59 -5.22 -8.65
N GLN A 42 12.91 -4.00 -8.21
CA GLN A 42 11.97 -3.17 -7.46
C GLN A 42 10.71 -2.83 -8.26
N HIS A 43 10.84 -2.62 -9.58
CA HIS A 43 9.71 -2.27 -10.42
C HIS A 43 8.74 -3.46 -10.53
N ALA A 44 9.26 -4.67 -10.71
CA ALA A 44 8.46 -5.89 -10.71
C ALA A 44 7.78 -6.16 -9.36
N ILE A 45 8.46 -5.88 -8.24
CA ILE A 45 7.89 -6.05 -6.90
C ILE A 45 6.77 -5.03 -6.63
N LEU A 46 6.97 -3.77 -7.04
CA LEU A 46 6.04 -2.67 -6.75
C LEU A 46 4.81 -2.68 -7.65
N PHE A 47 5.00 -2.91 -8.96
CA PHE A 47 3.96 -2.73 -9.97
C PHE A 47 3.57 -4.03 -10.68
N GLY A 48 4.23 -5.14 -10.37
CA GLY A 48 3.85 -6.45 -10.91
C GLY A 48 2.46 -6.85 -10.40
N GLU A 49 1.56 -7.17 -11.32
CA GLU A 49 0.21 -7.63 -11.05
C GLU A 49 0.20 -9.17 -11.06
N ASP A 50 -0.34 -9.78 -10.01
CA ASP A 50 -0.46 -11.24 -9.92
C ASP A 50 -1.55 -11.59 -8.89
N GLN A 51 -2.30 -12.64 -9.19
CA GLN A 51 -3.47 -13.09 -8.44
C GLN A 51 -3.06 -13.72 -7.09
N SER A 52 -4.03 -13.86 -6.18
CA SER A 52 -3.85 -14.54 -4.88
C SER A 52 -2.82 -13.91 -3.94
N ARG A 53 -2.56 -12.61 -4.06
CA ARG A 53 -1.70 -11.84 -3.14
C ARG A 53 -2.49 -10.75 -2.44
N TYR A 54 -2.23 -10.59 -1.14
CA TYR A 54 -2.98 -9.68 -0.28
C TYR A 54 -2.03 -8.95 0.68
N LEU A 55 -2.32 -7.70 0.95
CA LEU A 55 -1.73 -6.89 2.01
C LEU A 55 -2.63 -6.96 3.24
N LEU A 56 -2.03 -7.19 4.41
CA LEU A 56 -2.73 -7.31 5.67
C LEU A 56 -2.13 -6.35 6.70
N ALA A 57 -2.96 -5.54 7.35
CA ALA A 57 -2.56 -4.77 8.51
C ALA A 57 -2.92 -5.55 9.79
N VAL A 58 -1.91 -6.05 10.49
CA VAL A 58 -2.07 -6.87 11.71
C VAL A 58 -1.75 -6.02 12.94
N LYS A 59 -2.51 -6.18 14.02
CA LYS A 59 -2.19 -5.54 15.31
C LYS A 59 -0.79 -5.98 15.79
N PRO A 60 0.06 -5.07 16.30
CA PRO A 60 1.42 -5.40 16.73
C PRO A 60 1.48 -6.58 17.70
N ASP A 61 0.62 -6.57 18.72
CA ASP A 61 0.54 -7.63 19.74
C ASP A 61 0.19 -9.02 19.18
N TYR A 62 -0.37 -9.06 17.97
CA TYR A 62 -0.76 -10.30 17.28
C TYR A 62 0.16 -10.67 16.12
N ALA A 63 1.16 -9.84 15.78
CA ALA A 63 2.01 -10.06 14.60
C ALA A 63 2.78 -11.39 14.68
N THR A 64 3.41 -11.69 15.82
CA THR A 64 4.15 -12.95 16.02
C THR A 64 3.25 -14.18 15.95
N LEU A 65 2.06 -14.13 16.58
CA LEU A 65 1.10 -15.23 16.54
C LEU A 65 0.53 -15.41 15.12
N PHE A 66 0.28 -14.31 14.41
CA PHE A 66 -0.17 -14.36 13.02
C PHE A 66 0.87 -15.05 12.12
N ALA A 67 2.14 -14.68 12.25
CA ALA A 67 3.25 -15.30 11.52
C ALA A 67 3.31 -16.81 11.77
N ALA A 68 3.34 -17.24 13.04
CA ALA A 68 3.38 -18.66 13.39
C ALA A 68 2.18 -19.45 12.82
N ASN A 69 0.98 -18.87 12.84
CA ASN A 69 -0.20 -19.51 12.26
C ASN A 69 -0.14 -19.60 10.73
N ALA A 70 0.40 -18.58 10.05
CA ALA A 70 0.58 -18.58 8.60
C ALA A 70 1.60 -19.66 8.19
N GLU A 71 2.74 -19.75 8.89
CA GLU A 71 3.75 -20.80 8.70
C GLU A 71 3.16 -22.20 8.91
N GLY A 72 2.47 -22.41 10.03
CA GLY A 72 1.82 -23.70 10.34
C GLY A 72 0.72 -24.10 9.36
N SER A 73 0.17 -23.13 8.62
CA SER A 73 -0.81 -23.36 7.56
C SER A 73 -0.19 -23.49 6.16
N GLY A 74 1.14 -23.39 6.03
CA GLY A 74 1.83 -23.43 4.75
C GLY A 74 1.57 -22.23 3.85
N VAL A 75 1.14 -21.09 4.42
CA VAL A 75 0.86 -19.86 3.66
C VAL A 75 2.13 -19.03 3.62
N SER A 76 2.65 -18.77 2.42
CA SER A 76 3.78 -17.86 2.23
C SER A 76 3.39 -16.42 2.57
N PHE A 77 4.20 -15.75 3.37
CA PHE A 77 4.02 -14.34 3.69
C PHE A 77 5.39 -13.68 3.89
N ARG A 78 5.36 -12.35 3.95
CA ARG A 78 6.51 -11.51 4.27
C ARG A 78 6.02 -10.31 5.07
N GLN A 79 6.73 -9.97 6.13
CA GLN A 79 6.51 -8.71 6.82
C GLN A 79 7.14 -7.58 5.99
N LEU A 80 6.32 -6.62 5.57
CA LEU A 80 6.78 -5.49 4.76
C LEU A 80 7.25 -4.32 5.63
N GLY A 81 6.58 -4.07 6.75
CA GLY A 81 6.85 -2.96 7.62
C GLY A 81 5.64 -2.60 8.48
N GLU A 82 5.45 -1.31 8.75
CA GLU A 82 4.49 -0.82 9.74
C GLU A 82 3.73 0.40 9.24
N PHE A 83 2.47 0.55 9.68
CA PHE A 83 1.69 1.76 9.47
C PHE A 83 2.02 2.81 10.54
N GLY A 84 2.11 4.07 10.14
CA GLY A 84 2.47 5.18 11.01
C GLY A 84 2.78 6.46 10.22
N ALA A 85 2.95 7.58 10.93
CA ALA A 85 3.24 8.88 10.32
C ALA A 85 2.20 9.30 9.24
N ASP A 86 2.60 10.22 8.37
CA ASP A 86 1.75 10.83 7.33
C ASP A 86 2.29 10.60 5.90
N ARG A 87 3.28 9.71 5.74
CA ARG A 87 3.90 9.37 4.44
C ARG A 87 3.89 7.87 4.17
N LEU A 88 3.69 7.52 2.91
CA LEU A 88 4.05 6.20 2.38
C LEU A 88 5.52 6.22 1.97
N GLU A 89 6.32 5.42 2.66
CA GLU A 89 7.74 5.22 2.41
C GLU A 89 7.97 3.76 2.03
N ILE A 90 8.57 3.53 0.86
CA ILE A 90 8.90 2.18 0.39
C ILE A 90 10.38 2.14 0.01
N GLY A 91 11.21 1.64 0.93
CA GLY A 91 12.67 1.67 0.82
C GLY A 91 13.17 3.07 0.43
N THR A 92 14.02 3.13 -0.59
CA THR A 92 14.49 4.40 -1.19
C THR A 92 13.71 4.79 -2.45
N ALA A 93 12.74 3.98 -2.87
CA ALA A 93 12.07 4.12 -4.17
C ALA A 93 10.91 5.11 -4.11
N ILE A 94 10.15 5.11 -3.01
CA ILE A 94 8.94 5.93 -2.86
C ILE A 94 8.98 6.65 -1.51
N SER A 95 8.73 7.96 -1.54
CA SER A 95 8.37 8.75 -0.37
C SER A 95 7.35 9.79 -0.78
N ILE A 96 6.09 9.63 -0.38
CA ILE A 96 4.99 10.53 -0.73
C ILE A 96 4.04 10.69 0.46
N SER A 97 3.55 11.91 0.71
CA SER A 97 2.59 12.12 1.79
C SER A 97 1.22 11.52 1.44
N VAL A 98 0.47 11.07 2.46
CA VAL A 98 -0.91 10.60 2.29
C VAL A 98 -1.78 11.69 1.69
N ARG A 99 -1.50 12.96 2.00
CA ARG A 99 -2.16 14.11 1.37
C ARG A 99 -1.94 14.14 -0.14
N GLN A 100 -0.69 14.05 -0.58
CA GLN A 100 -0.35 14.06 -2.02
C GLN A 100 -0.94 12.83 -2.74
N LEU A 101 -0.98 11.67 -2.08
CA LEU A 101 -1.65 10.49 -2.63
C LEU A 101 -3.13 10.76 -2.90
N ARG A 102 -3.84 11.33 -1.91
CA ARG A 102 -5.26 11.69 -2.05
C ARG A 102 -5.49 12.72 -3.14
N GLU A 103 -4.71 13.79 -3.14
CA GLU A 103 -4.79 14.83 -4.18
C GLU A 103 -4.63 14.21 -5.58
N ALA A 104 -3.58 13.40 -5.79
CA ALA A 104 -3.33 12.75 -7.09
C ALA A 104 -4.42 11.75 -7.50
N HIS A 105 -5.01 11.02 -6.53
CA HIS A 105 -6.04 10.02 -6.81
C HIS A 105 -7.41 10.65 -7.07
N GLU A 106 -7.77 11.69 -6.31
CA GLU A 106 -9.11 12.25 -6.30
C GLU A 106 -9.28 13.42 -7.28
N SER A 107 -8.20 14.12 -7.68
CA SER A 107 -8.34 15.32 -8.53
C SER A 107 -8.60 15.03 -10.01
N TRP A 108 -8.16 13.87 -10.52
CA TRP A 108 -8.16 13.61 -11.96
C TRP A 108 -9.55 13.78 -12.59
N PHE A 109 -10.59 13.26 -11.94
CA PHE A 109 -11.95 13.24 -12.49
C PHE A 109 -12.61 14.62 -12.41
N PRO A 110 -12.56 15.35 -11.28
CA PRO A 110 -12.92 16.77 -11.23
C PRO A 110 -12.20 17.61 -12.29
N ASP A 111 -10.87 17.50 -12.38
CA ASP A 111 -10.06 18.28 -13.34
C ASP A 111 -10.45 18.00 -14.80
N PHE A 112 -10.77 16.74 -15.08
CA PHE A 112 -11.29 16.32 -16.38
C PHE A 112 -12.66 16.94 -16.68
N MET A 113 -13.58 16.93 -15.70
CA MET A 113 -14.91 17.50 -15.83
C MET A 113 -14.90 19.03 -15.96
N ASP A 114 -13.94 19.71 -15.35
CA ASP A 114 -13.74 21.16 -15.42
C ASP A 114 -13.03 21.62 -16.70
N GLY A 115 -12.79 20.71 -17.66
CA GLY A 115 -12.30 21.06 -18.99
C GLY A 115 -10.77 21.15 -19.12
N GLY A 116 -10.02 20.52 -18.21
CA GLY A 116 -8.58 20.25 -18.41
C GLY A 116 -7.66 21.47 -18.40
N THR A 117 -8.04 22.57 -17.74
CA THR A 117 -7.20 23.77 -17.66
C THR A 117 -6.08 23.69 -16.61
N GLY A 118 -6.01 22.63 -15.80
CA GLY A 118 -5.06 22.47 -14.69
C GLY A 118 -3.72 21.77 -15.01
N MET A 119 -3.53 21.17 -16.19
CA MET A 119 -2.29 20.42 -16.53
C MET A 119 -1.39 21.13 -17.56
N SER A 120 -1.37 22.47 -17.55
CA SER A 120 -0.37 23.25 -18.29
C SER A 120 0.51 24.01 -17.30
N GLN A 121 1.59 23.37 -16.84
CA GLN A 121 2.87 23.92 -16.35
C GLN A 121 3.48 23.02 -15.25
N ALA A 122 4.06 21.89 -15.65
CA ALA A 122 5.09 21.19 -14.88
C ALA A 122 5.79 20.18 -15.81
N ALA A 123 6.39 20.69 -16.88
CA ALA A 123 7.36 19.98 -17.70
C ALA A 123 8.30 21.01 -18.31
N GLU A 124 9.19 21.54 -17.48
CA GLU A 124 10.50 22.06 -17.89
C GLU A 124 11.53 21.70 -16.82
#